data_AF-A0A6M3JTQ7-F1
#
_entry.id   AF-A0A6M3JTQ7-F1
#
_cell.length_a   1.000
_cell.length_b   1.000
_cell.length_c   1.000
_cell.angle_alpha   90.00
_cell.angle_beta   90.00
_cell.angle_gamma   90.00
#
_symmetry.space_group_name_H-M   'P 1'
#
loop_
_entity.id
_entity.type
_entity.pdbx_description
1 polymer ?
#
loop_
_entity_poly.entity_id
_entity_poly.type
_entity_poly.pdbx_seq_one_letter_code
_entity_poly.pdbx_strand_id
1 'polypeptide(L)'
;MTTFNQALTRMRRFLRDPSGSIWLDDEIRMYWNEAQLEIATKAGFIERVHAYSYPPSYTWCYLWDWEKEHIEGDMYRATHIWPTRNMSVMYPWEPGYYLSSSDTPDDGTRFTHPWESAYCSPADVVYIPLHASFHASKFAAWDETPIEPTSERDISMTDSWYKTKTGEPINYYRPDDYENDVVLYPRPSSITWDDASLQLKDTTDSLIDTLSTVVTESGEELQTEAGDTVIGDTEEPGGIIGYEEDSLDETDYGVVYDNVETDGHLFMVFEALPQDVDEKVDTWDDQIPDWPPYMLPVVEYATLERCFSADSDGFIPSLRDYWQMRKSVGLDTIKLFKHLKLKDRDFRLGGVSKSGRGQHPRLPSGYPAQWP
;
A
#
# COMPACT_ATOMS: atom_id res chain seq x y z
N MET A 1 -10.61 -1.63 15.30
CA MET A 1 -10.98 -1.74 13.87
C MET A 1 -11.97 -2.89 13.70
N THR A 2 -12.75 -2.92 12.61
CA THR A 2 -13.79 -3.94 12.40
C THR A 2 -13.22 -5.15 11.66
N THR A 3 -13.46 -6.34 12.19
CA THR A 3 -13.05 -7.62 11.58
C THR A 3 -14.15 -8.19 10.67
N PHE A 4 -13.80 -9.12 9.79
CA PHE A 4 -14.82 -9.79 8.95
C PHE A 4 -15.82 -10.56 9.80
N ASN A 5 -15.39 -11.26 10.86
CA ASN A 5 -16.29 -11.97 11.78
C ASN A 5 -17.33 -11.05 12.46
N GLN A 6 -16.95 -9.80 12.79
CA GLN A 6 -17.89 -8.82 13.31
C GLN A 6 -18.92 -8.41 12.25
N ALA A 7 -18.48 -8.16 11.01
CA ALA A 7 -19.36 -7.86 9.90
C ALA A 7 -20.31 -9.04 9.58
N LEU A 8 -19.77 -10.26 9.53
CA LEU A 8 -20.51 -11.51 9.33
C LEU A 8 -21.59 -11.70 10.39
N THR A 9 -21.27 -11.47 11.67
CA THR A 9 -22.24 -11.54 12.77
C THR A 9 -23.36 -10.51 12.59
N ARG A 10 -23.04 -9.29 12.12
CA ARG A 10 -24.06 -8.27 11.81
C ARG A 10 -24.93 -8.69 10.62
N MET A 11 -24.32 -9.19 9.54
CA MET A 11 -25.03 -9.66 8.36
C MET A 11 -25.97 -10.82 8.68
N ARG A 12 -25.52 -11.82 9.45
CA ARG A 12 -26.35 -12.95 9.92
C ARG A 12 -27.57 -12.48 10.72
N ARG A 13 -27.44 -11.44 11.54
CA ARG A 13 -28.59 -10.83 12.26
C ARG A 13 -29.63 -10.26 11.29
N PHE A 14 -29.19 -9.63 10.19
CA PHE A 14 -30.10 -9.10 9.17
C PHE A 14 -30.72 -10.21 8.29
N LEU A 15 -29.96 -11.26 7.99
CA LEU A 15 -30.44 -12.46 7.30
C LEU A 15 -31.40 -13.30 8.16
N ARG A 16 -31.42 -13.06 9.48
CA ARG A 16 -32.17 -13.86 10.48
C ARG A 16 -31.77 -15.33 10.50
N ASP A 17 -30.52 -15.61 10.11
CA ASP A 17 -29.94 -16.95 10.11
C ASP A 17 -28.73 -16.99 11.05
N PRO A 18 -28.94 -16.97 12.37
CA PRO A 18 -27.83 -17.03 13.32
C PRO A 18 -27.08 -18.35 13.24
N SER A 19 -27.73 -19.43 12.79
CA SER A 19 -27.17 -20.78 12.65
C SER A 19 -26.37 -20.99 11.36
N GLY A 20 -26.54 -20.18 10.32
CA GLY A 20 -25.93 -20.43 9.01
C GLY A 20 -26.55 -21.64 8.31
N SER A 21 -27.85 -21.86 8.52
CA SER A 21 -28.60 -22.99 7.99
C SER A 21 -29.07 -22.79 6.55
N ILE A 22 -29.28 -21.53 6.16
CA ILE A 22 -29.72 -21.12 4.82
C ILE A 22 -28.52 -20.54 4.06
N TRP A 23 -27.68 -19.76 4.74
CA TRP A 23 -26.51 -19.12 4.16
C TRP A 23 -25.25 -19.68 4.80
N LEU A 24 -24.41 -20.31 3.98
CA LEU A 24 -23.09 -20.73 4.43
C LEU A 24 -22.16 -19.52 4.55
N ASP A 25 -21.21 -19.55 5.48
CA ASP A 25 -20.28 -18.42 5.67
C ASP A 25 -19.43 -18.18 4.43
N ASP A 26 -19.04 -19.25 3.72
CA ASP A 26 -18.29 -19.18 2.47
C ASP A 26 -19.08 -18.45 1.36
N GLU A 27 -20.40 -18.64 1.30
CA GLU A 27 -21.25 -17.94 0.34
C GLU A 27 -21.35 -16.45 0.67
N ILE A 28 -21.52 -16.12 1.96
CA ILE A 28 -21.56 -14.72 2.41
C ILE A 28 -20.22 -14.03 2.14
N ARG A 29 -19.09 -14.73 2.37
CA ARG A 29 -17.74 -14.24 2.06
C ARG A 29 -17.55 -14.01 0.56
N MET A 30 -17.99 -14.94 -0.29
CA MET A 30 -17.93 -14.75 -1.74
C MET A 30 -18.73 -13.51 -2.17
N TYR A 31 -19.97 -13.36 -1.68
CA TYR A 31 -20.76 -12.16 -1.96
C TYR A 31 -20.18 -10.89 -1.39
N TRP A 32 -19.45 -10.98 -0.27
CA TRP A 32 -18.73 -9.86 0.33
C TRP A 32 -17.59 -9.39 -0.57
N ASN A 33 -16.74 -10.29 -1.04
CA ASN A 33 -15.62 -9.96 -1.93
C ASN A 33 -16.14 -9.35 -3.25
N GLU A 34 -17.18 -9.94 -3.84
CA GLU A 34 -17.85 -9.36 -5.01
C GLU A 34 -18.46 -7.98 -4.75
N ALA A 35 -19.06 -7.79 -3.56
CA ALA A 35 -19.63 -6.52 -3.15
C ALA A 35 -18.55 -5.46 -2.95
N GLN A 36 -17.43 -5.80 -2.32
CA GLN A 36 -16.28 -4.90 -2.16
C GLN A 36 -15.77 -4.43 -3.52
N LEU A 37 -15.57 -5.37 -4.46
CA LEU A 37 -15.13 -5.04 -5.82
C LEU A 37 -16.14 -4.13 -6.54
N GLU A 38 -17.44 -4.45 -6.49
CA GLU A 38 -18.49 -3.61 -7.08
C GLU A 38 -18.48 -2.18 -6.51
N ILE A 39 -18.40 -2.06 -5.19
CA ILE A 39 -18.38 -0.76 -4.51
C ILE A 39 -17.10 0.00 -4.86
N ALA A 40 -15.94 -0.65 -4.90
CA ALA A 40 -14.68 -0.04 -5.29
C ALA A 40 -14.77 0.50 -6.73
N THR A 41 -15.25 -0.29 -7.69
CA THR A 41 -15.40 0.16 -9.08
C THR A 41 -16.39 1.32 -9.20
N LYS A 42 -17.52 1.29 -8.48
CA LYS A 42 -18.57 2.32 -8.59
C LYS A 42 -18.27 3.61 -7.85
N ALA A 43 -17.59 3.54 -6.70
CA ALA A 43 -17.20 4.69 -5.90
C ALA A 43 -15.85 5.28 -6.35
N GLY A 44 -15.17 4.62 -7.28
CA GLY A 44 -13.75 4.83 -7.59
C GLY A 44 -12.89 4.03 -6.63
N PHE A 45 -11.83 3.42 -7.16
CA PHE A 45 -10.92 2.55 -6.43
C PHE A 45 -10.38 3.18 -5.14
N ILE A 46 -9.89 2.32 -4.25
CA ILE A 46 -9.25 2.75 -3.01
C ILE A 46 -7.94 3.43 -3.40
N GLU A 47 -7.68 4.61 -2.85
CA GLU A 47 -6.41 5.28 -3.08
C GLU A 47 -5.45 4.83 -1.98
N ARG A 48 -4.30 4.28 -2.38
CA ARG A 48 -3.20 3.94 -1.49
C ARG A 48 -1.99 4.80 -1.78
N VAL A 49 -1.17 4.94 -0.76
CA VAL A 49 0.10 5.64 -0.80
C VAL A 49 1.17 4.63 -0.41
N HIS A 50 2.25 4.59 -1.18
CA HIS A 50 3.41 3.76 -0.87
C HIS A 50 4.69 4.50 -1.26
N ALA A 51 5.73 4.36 -0.44
CA ALA A 51 7.08 4.80 -0.76
C ALA A 51 7.91 3.56 -1.10
N TYR A 52 8.52 3.54 -2.28
CA TYR A 52 9.38 2.45 -2.73
C TYR A 52 10.84 2.89 -2.61
N SER A 53 11.67 2.09 -1.96
CA SER A 53 13.11 2.33 -1.92
C SER A 53 13.73 2.08 -3.29
N TYR A 54 14.84 2.76 -3.56
CA TYR A 54 15.66 2.46 -4.71
C TYR A 54 17.15 2.32 -4.30
N PRO A 55 17.76 1.14 -4.51
CA PRO A 55 17.19 -0.05 -5.13
C PRO A 55 16.11 -0.71 -4.25
N PRO A 56 15.15 -1.42 -4.87
CA PRO A 56 14.11 -2.11 -4.13
C PRO A 56 14.69 -3.26 -3.31
N SER A 57 14.18 -3.43 -2.08
CA SER A 57 14.42 -4.63 -1.29
C SER A 57 13.43 -5.72 -1.72
N TYR A 58 13.95 -6.92 -1.93
CA TYR A 58 13.14 -8.11 -2.20
C TYR A 58 13.39 -9.09 -1.07
N THR A 59 12.32 -9.71 -0.58
CA THR A 59 12.41 -10.71 0.49
C THR A 59 13.21 -11.92 0.04
N TRP A 60 13.01 -12.35 -1.21
CA TRP A 60 13.68 -13.53 -1.77
C TRP A 60 14.09 -13.31 -3.22
N CYS A 61 15.16 -13.99 -3.62
CA CYS A 61 15.50 -14.19 -5.01
C CYS A 61 15.40 -15.68 -5.35
N TYR A 62 14.89 -16.00 -6.54
CA TYR A 62 14.79 -17.38 -7.01
C TYR A 62 15.40 -17.55 -8.40
N LEU A 63 15.89 -18.76 -8.66
CA LEU A 63 16.53 -19.15 -9.90
C LEU A 63 15.60 -19.97 -10.80
N TRP A 64 14.74 -20.80 -10.20
CA TRP A 64 13.87 -21.73 -10.91
C TRP A 64 12.39 -21.54 -10.57
N ASP A 65 11.51 -21.70 -11.56
CA ASP A 65 10.06 -21.46 -11.40
C ASP A 65 9.42 -22.31 -10.29
N TRP A 66 9.95 -23.51 -10.03
CA TRP A 66 9.44 -24.38 -8.96
C TRP A 66 9.72 -23.82 -7.56
N GLU A 67 10.77 -23.00 -7.40
CA GLU A 67 11.09 -22.36 -6.11
C GLU A 67 10.02 -21.34 -5.74
N LYS A 68 9.41 -20.68 -6.73
CA LYS A 68 8.35 -19.69 -6.56
C LYS A 68 7.16 -20.23 -5.76
N GLU A 69 6.83 -21.51 -5.91
CA GLU A 69 5.71 -22.14 -5.19
C GLU A 69 5.97 -22.36 -3.69
N HIS A 70 7.23 -22.26 -3.27
CA HIS A 70 7.67 -22.53 -1.90
C HIS A 70 8.16 -21.29 -1.16
N ILE A 71 8.03 -20.11 -1.77
CA ILE A 71 8.53 -18.85 -1.24
C ILE A 71 7.34 -17.92 -1.02
N GLU A 72 7.33 -17.25 0.13
CA GLU A 72 6.33 -16.25 0.51
C GLU A 72 6.96 -14.85 0.56
N GLY A 73 6.22 -13.83 0.11
CA GLY A 73 6.67 -12.43 0.07
C GLY A 73 7.04 -11.94 -1.32
N ASP A 74 7.78 -10.83 -1.38
CA ASP A 74 8.21 -10.22 -2.64
C ASP A 74 9.38 -11.01 -3.22
N MET A 75 9.26 -11.37 -4.50
CA MET A 75 10.17 -12.30 -5.16
C MET A 75 10.81 -11.67 -6.39
N TYR A 76 12.13 -11.69 -6.44
CA TYR A 76 12.91 -11.32 -7.61
C TYR A 76 13.36 -12.56 -8.37
N ARG A 77 13.12 -12.60 -9.68
CA ARG A 77 13.70 -13.64 -10.53
C ARG A 77 15.11 -13.23 -10.96
N ALA A 78 16.13 -13.87 -10.40
CA ALA A 78 17.53 -13.51 -10.65
C ALA A 78 18.02 -13.85 -12.07
N THR A 79 17.34 -14.72 -12.81
CA THR A 79 17.80 -15.23 -14.11
C THR A 79 16.77 -15.04 -15.21
N HIS A 80 17.24 -14.82 -16.44
CA HIS A 80 16.37 -14.63 -17.59
C HIS A 80 15.95 -15.98 -18.18
N ILE A 81 14.66 -16.17 -18.49
CA ILE A 81 14.20 -17.38 -19.19
C ILE A 81 14.59 -17.28 -20.66
N TRP A 82 15.26 -18.29 -21.19
CA TRP A 82 15.34 -18.49 -22.63
C TRP A 82 14.20 -19.42 -23.08
N PRO A 83 13.06 -18.87 -23.55
CA PRO A 83 11.83 -19.64 -23.73
C PRO A 83 11.97 -20.74 -24.78
N THR A 84 12.77 -20.53 -25.83
CA THR A 84 12.96 -21.51 -26.91
C THR A 84 13.54 -22.84 -26.42
N ARG A 85 14.34 -22.82 -25.35
CA ARG A 85 14.98 -24.03 -24.80
C ARG A 85 14.56 -24.37 -23.37
N ASN A 86 13.63 -23.60 -22.80
CA ASN A 86 13.18 -23.77 -21.42
C ASN A 86 14.35 -23.85 -20.42
N MET A 87 15.31 -22.93 -20.53
CA MET A 87 16.45 -22.83 -19.62
C MET A 87 16.56 -21.43 -19.03
N SER A 88 17.00 -21.33 -17.78
CA SER A 88 17.41 -20.06 -17.18
C SER A 88 18.84 -19.75 -17.58
N VAL A 89 19.07 -18.52 -18.01
CA VAL A 89 20.40 -18.01 -18.34
C VAL A 89 20.71 -16.83 -17.44
N MET A 90 21.93 -16.83 -16.91
CA MET A 90 22.51 -15.75 -16.14
C MET A 90 23.15 -14.71 -17.05
N TYR A 91 23.65 -15.10 -18.24
CA TYR A 91 24.27 -14.15 -19.15
C TYR A 91 23.73 -14.26 -20.58
N PRO A 92 23.56 -13.14 -21.31
CA PRO A 92 23.11 -13.15 -22.71
C PRO A 92 24.03 -13.93 -23.66
N TRP A 93 25.30 -14.10 -23.32
CA TRP A 93 26.25 -14.91 -24.09
C TRP A 93 26.09 -16.42 -23.85
N GLU A 94 25.45 -16.86 -22.76
CA GLU A 94 25.23 -18.29 -22.50
C GLU A 94 24.35 -18.95 -23.58
N PRO A 95 23.23 -18.35 -24.04
CA PRO A 95 22.55 -18.78 -25.26
C PRO A 95 23.48 -18.84 -26.48
N GLY A 96 24.38 -17.85 -26.57
CA GLY A 96 25.42 -17.74 -27.59
C GLY A 96 26.37 -18.92 -27.61
N TYR A 97 26.74 -19.49 -26.46
CA TYR A 97 27.58 -20.70 -26.38
C TYR A 97 26.94 -21.90 -27.10
N TYR A 98 25.61 -21.95 -27.15
CA TYR A 98 24.85 -22.98 -27.84
C TYR A 98 24.58 -22.69 -29.31
N LEU A 99 24.94 -21.50 -29.78
CA LEU A 99 24.91 -21.08 -31.16
C LEU A 99 26.37 -21.09 -31.64
N SER A 100 26.72 -21.85 -32.67
CA SER A 100 28.12 -22.03 -33.13
C SER A 100 28.84 -20.75 -33.62
N SER A 101 28.23 -19.58 -33.42
CA SER A 101 28.73 -18.25 -33.73
C SER A 101 27.97 -17.22 -32.90
N SER A 102 28.56 -16.73 -31.82
CA SER A 102 28.02 -15.62 -31.04
C SER A 102 29.19 -14.79 -30.51
N ASP A 103 29.59 -13.78 -31.28
CA ASP A 103 30.50 -12.72 -30.84
C ASP A 103 29.69 -11.58 -30.22
N THR A 104 28.74 -11.90 -29.35
CA THR A 104 27.90 -10.87 -28.70
C THR A 104 28.74 -10.26 -27.58
N PRO A 105 29.05 -8.95 -27.62
CA PRO A 105 29.71 -8.28 -26.50
C PRO A 105 28.89 -8.49 -25.23
N ASP A 106 29.57 -8.70 -24.11
CA ASP A 106 28.92 -8.76 -22.80
C ASP A 106 28.36 -7.38 -22.46
N ASP A 107 27.04 -7.23 -22.55
CA ASP A 107 26.36 -5.95 -22.31
C ASP A 107 26.23 -5.64 -20.81
N GLY A 108 26.55 -6.57 -19.90
CA GLY A 108 26.53 -6.25 -18.46
C GLY A 108 26.59 -7.42 -17.49
N THR A 109 26.98 -7.10 -16.26
CA THR A 109 26.94 -8.01 -15.10
C THR A 109 25.50 -8.16 -14.61
N ARG A 110 24.95 -9.37 -14.73
CA ARG A 110 23.65 -9.71 -14.13
C ARG A 110 23.80 -9.94 -12.64
N PHE A 111 22.85 -9.40 -11.89
CA PHE A 111 22.79 -9.47 -10.45
C PHE A 111 21.76 -10.51 -9.99
N THR A 112 22.04 -11.13 -8.84
CA THR A 112 21.12 -12.01 -8.13
C THR A 112 20.10 -11.24 -7.31
N HIS A 113 20.44 -10.02 -6.90
CA HIS A 113 19.55 -9.16 -6.13
C HIS A 113 19.61 -7.70 -6.61
N PRO A 114 18.50 -6.95 -6.71
CA PRO A 114 18.49 -5.59 -7.23
C PRO A 114 19.38 -4.57 -6.50
N TRP A 115 19.75 -4.80 -5.23
CA TRP A 115 20.75 -3.95 -4.58
C TRP A 115 22.12 -4.04 -5.25
N GLU A 116 22.49 -5.20 -5.80
CA GLU A 116 23.77 -5.39 -6.50
C GLU A 116 23.86 -4.56 -7.77
N SER A 117 22.72 -4.05 -8.27
CA SER A 117 22.69 -3.09 -9.37
C SER A 117 23.56 -1.87 -9.09
N ALA A 118 23.74 -1.50 -7.82
CA ALA A 118 24.67 -0.48 -7.34
C ALA A 118 26.11 -0.65 -7.86
N TYR A 119 26.53 -1.90 -8.00
CA TYR A 119 27.90 -2.30 -8.34
C TYR A 119 28.02 -2.92 -9.73
N CYS A 120 26.89 -3.13 -10.40
CA CYS A 120 26.80 -3.78 -11.71
C CYS A 120 26.80 -2.77 -12.88
N SER A 121 27.06 -3.28 -14.08
CA SER A 121 27.07 -2.50 -15.33
C SER A 121 25.85 -1.57 -15.47
N PRO A 122 26.02 -0.33 -15.93
CA PRO A 122 24.93 0.63 -16.11
C PRO A 122 23.83 0.19 -17.08
N ALA A 123 24.07 -0.83 -17.90
CA ALA A 123 23.17 -1.22 -18.99
C ALA A 123 21.91 -1.99 -18.54
N ASP A 124 21.94 -2.59 -17.36
CA ASP A 124 20.79 -3.35 -16.84
C ASP A 124 19.85 -2.44 -16.04
N VAL A 125 18.56 -2.65 -16.30
CA VAL A 125 17.47 -1.87 -15.74
C VAL A 125 17.04 -2.47 -14.40
N VAL A 126 16.78 -1.60 -13.42
CA VAL A 126 16.33 -2.00 -12.08
C VAL A 126 14.80 -1.90 -12.01
N TYR A 127 14.16 -3.04 -11.78
CA TYR A 127 12.71 -3.15 -11.64
C TYR A 127 12.28 -2.96 -10.20
N ILE A 128 11.44 -1.97 -9.95
CA ILE A 128 10.81 -1.71 -8.65
C ILE A 128 9.45 -2.43 -8.64
N PRO A 129 9.25 -3.41 -7.74
CA PRO A 129 7.98 -4.12 -7.65
C PRO A 129 6.95 -3.19 -7.02
N LEU A 130 5.86 -2.96 -7.73
CA LEU A 130 4.71 -2.24 -7.22
C LEU A 130 3.90 -3.16 -6.29
N HIS A 131 3.17 -2.51 -5.39
CA HIS A 131 2.27 -3.19 -4.46
C HIS A 131 1.31 -4.15 -5.19
N ALA A 132 1.06 -5.34 -4.62
CA ALA A 132 0.26 -6.40 -5.26
C ALA A 132 -1.15 -5.96 -5.70
N SER A 133 -1.76 -5.03 -4.95
CA SER A 133 -3.09 -4.48 -5.29
C SER A 133 -3.06 -3.28 -6.24
N PHE A 134 -1.90 -2.90 -6.79
CA PHE A 134 -1.77 -1.79 -7.72
C PHE A 134 -2.66 -1.98 -8.96
N HIS A 135 -3.44 -0.95 -9.30
CA HIS A 135 -4.26 -0.91 -10.51
C HIS A 135 -3.78 0.17 -11.48
N ALA A 136 -3.67 1.40 -11.00
CA ALA A 136 -3.27 2.55 -11.81
C ALA A 136 -2.59 3.62 -10.96
N SER A 137 -1.49 4.18 -11.45
CA SER A 137 -0.84 5.32 -10.81
C SER A 137 -1.67 6.59 -11.00
N LYS A 138 -1.81 7.38 -9.93
CA LYS A 138 -2.42 8.73 -9.95
C LYS A 138 -1.38 9.82 -9.84
N PHE A 139 -0.35 9.56 -9.04
CA PHE A 139 0.73 10.51 -8.78
C PHE A 139 1.97 9.73 -8.43
N ALA A 140 3.11 10.16 -8.96
CA ALA A 140 4.41 9.66 -8.59
C ALA A 140 5.34 10.85 -8.39
N ALA A 141 6.20 10.78 -7.39
CA ALA A 141 7.25 11.74 -7.15
C ALA A 141 8.53 11.04 -6.73
N TRP A 142 9.65 11.59 -7.13
CA TRP A 142 10.99 11.19 -6.74
C TRP A 142 11.62 12.37 -5.99
N ASP A 143 12.07 12.17 -4.75
CA ASP A 143 12.67 13.24 -3.92
C ASP A 143 11.82 14.52 -3.93
N GLU A 144 10.51 14.38 -3.67
CA GLU A 144 9.50 15.46 -3.70
C GLU A 144 9.20 16.06 -5.09
N THR A 145 9.97 15.73 -6.13
CA THR A 145 9.75 16.19 -7.49
C THR A 145 8.76 15.28 -8.24
N PRO A 146 7.64 15.82 -8.75
CA PRO A 146 6.69 15.01 -9.50
C PRO A 146 7.33 14.44 -10.77
N ILE A 147 7.13 13.14 -11.01
CA ILE A 147 7.59 12.45 -12.21
C ILE A 147 6.40 11.94 -13.03
N GLU A 148 6.54 11.94 -14.36
CA GLU A 148 5.45 11.59 -15.26
C GLU A 148 5.56 10.15 -15.78
N PRO A 149 4.43 9.45 -15.95
CA PRO A 149 4.43 8.17 -16.65
C PRO A 149 4.74 8.39 -18.12
N THR A 150 5.65 7.60 -18.67
CA THR A 150 5.98 7.60 -20.10
C THR A 150 6.08 6.15 -20.61
N SER A 151 6.11 5.98 -21.94
CA SER A 151 6.32 4.66 -22.53
C SER A 151 7.80 4.41 -22.77
N GLU A 152 8.25 3.16 -22.63
CA GLU A 152 9.63 2.78 -22.98
C GLU A 152 9.95 3.19 -24.42
N ARG A 153 8.96 3.05 -25.31
CA ARG A 153 9.09 3.41 -26.73
C ARG A 153 9.42 4.89 -26.90
N ASP A 154 8.73 5.80 -26.20
CA ASP A 154 8.96 7.23 -26.34
C ASP A 154 10.33 7.65 -25.80
N ILE A 155 10.76 7.02 -24.69
CA ILE A 155 12.12 7.19 -24.15
C ILE A 155 13.15 6.72 -25.19
N SER A 156 12.98 5.50 -25.73
CA SER A 156 13.93 4.91 -26.68
C SER A 156 14.10 5.71 -27.97
N MET A 157 13.04 6.41 -28.40
CA MET A 157 13.08 7.30 -29.56
C MET A 157 13.81 8.62 -29.28
N THR A 158 13.72 9.11 -28.04
CA THR A 158 14.30 10.38 -27.63
C THR A 158 15.77 10.23 -27.24
N ASP A 159 16.13 9.12 -26.59
CA ASP A 159 17.47 8.86 -26.08
C ASP A 159 17.93 7.44 -26.43
N SER A 160 18.96 7.34 -27.27
CA SER A 160 19.54 6.05 -27.68
C SER A 160 20.29 5.35 -26.54
N TRP A 161 20.67 6.08 -25.49
CA TRP A 161 21.44 5.59 -24.34
C TRP A 161 20.60 5.49 -23.08
N TYR A 162 19.26 5.43 -23.22
CA TYR A 162 18.34 5.54 -22.10
C TYR A 162 18.55 4.50 -21.00
N LYS A 163 19.00 3.29 -21.36
CA LYS A 163 19.27 2.21 -20.39
C LYS A 163 20.46 2.52 -19.49
N THR A 164 21.48 3.16 -20.04
CA THR A 164 22.74 3.47 -19.33
C THR A 164 22.76 4.86 -18.69
N LYS A 165 21.75 5.69 -18.95
CA LYS A 165 21.74 7.08 -18.52
C LYS A 165 21.41 7.18 -17.04
N THR A 166 22.35 7.71 -16.29
CA THR A 166 22.21 8.00 -14.86
C THR A 166 21.89 9.48 -14.62
N GLY A 167 21.06 9.78 -13.63
CA GLY A 167 20.71 11.15 -13.21
C GLY A 167 19.49 11.16 -12.29
N GLU A 168 18.96 12.34 -12.01
CA GLU A 168 17.68 12.49 -11.32
C GLU A 168 16.53 11.96 -12.19
N PRO A 169 15.69 11.04 -11.68
CA PRO A 169 14.50 10.56 -12.37
C PRO A 169 13.54 11.69 -12.72
N ILE A 170 13.08 11.69 -13.97
CA ILE A 170 12.09 12.66 -14.47
C ILE A 170 10.80 11.94 -14.87
N ASN A 171 10.95 10.70 -15.33
CA ASN A 171 9.86 9.85 -15.78
C ASN A 171 9.98 8.47 -15.17
N TYR A 172 8.89 7.72 -15.23
CA TYR A 172 8.89 6.28 -15.00
C TYR A 172 8.10 5.60 -16.11
N TYR A 173 8.44 4.34 -16.40
CA TYR A 173 7.72 3.53 -17.37
C TYR A 173 7.49 2.13 -16.84
N ARG A 174 6.47 1.46 -17.38
CA ARG A 174 6.23 0.04 -17.16
C ARG A 174 6.82 -0.73 -18.34
N PRO A 175 7.72 -1.70 -18.10
CA PRO A 175 8.31 -2.52 -19.15
C PRO A 175 7.26 -3.45 -19.79
N ASP A 176 6.34 -3.95 -18.97
CA ASP A 176 5.17 -4.73 -19.38
C ASP A 176 3.93 -4.22 -18.64
N ASP A 177 2.78 -4.25 -19.31
CA ASP A 177 1.48 -3.90 -18.74
C ASP A 177 0.99 -4.99 -17.76
N TYR A 178 1.48 -6.22 -17.92
CA TYR A 178 1.09 -7.37 -17.10
C TYR A 178 1.95 -7.56 -15.85
N GLU A 179 3.21 -7.13 -15.89
CA GLU A 179 4.10 -7.18 -14.73
C GLU A 179 3.87 -5.94 -13.86
N ASN A 180 3.69 -6.14 -12.55
CA ASN A 180 3.49 -5.05 -11.59
C ASN A 180 4.82 -4.38 -11.25
N ASP A 181 5.65 -4.09 -12.25
CA ASP A 181 6.97 -3.50 -12.05
C ASP A 181 7.06 -2.14 -12.73
N VAL A 182 7.86 -1.24 -12.16
CA VAL A 182 8.19 0.06 -12.76
C VAL A 182 9.68 0.27 -12.83
N VAL A 183 10.06 1.10 -13.79
CA VAL A 183 11.43 1.52 -14.01
C VAL A 183 11.50 3.05 -13.99
N LEU A 184 12.49 3.57 -13.27
CA LEU A 184 12.80 5.00 -13.24
C LEU A 184 13.72 5.40 -14.40
N TYR A 185 13.45 6.57 -14.98
CA TYR A 185 14.25 7.16 -16.04
C TYR A 185 14.45 8.68 -15.86
N PRO A 186 15.68 9.20 -15.97
CA PRO A 186 16.96 8.50 -15.91
C PRO A 186 17.12 7.60 -14.67
N ARG A 187 18.09 6.68 -14.73
CA ARG A 187 18.40 5.80 -13.59
C ARG A 187 18.97 6.64 -12.44
N PRO A 188 18.45 6.54 -11.20
CA PRO A 188 19.03 7.26 -10.07
C PRO A 188 20.53 6.96 -9.90
N SER A 189 21.32 8.00 -9.65
CA SER A 189 22.77 7.88 -9.40
C SER A 189 23.12 7.56 -7.95
N SER A 190 22.25 7.90 -7.02
CA SER A 190 22.37 7.55 -5.60
C SER A 190 21.68 6.22 -5.32
N ILE A 191 22.23 5.48 -4.36
CA ILE A 191 21.69 4.25 -3.80
C ILE A 191 21.35 4.59 -2.36
N THR A 192 20.11 4.37 -1.94
CA THR A 192 19.75 4.50 -0.54
C THR A 192 20.08 3.20 0.18
N TRP A 193 20.84 3.32 1.27
CA TRP A 193 21.16 2.21 2.15
C TRP A 193 20.43 2.44 3.47
N ASP A 194 19.15 2.05 3.53
CA ASP A 194 18.36 2.15 4.78
C ASP A 194 18.87 1.19 5.89
N ASP A 195 19.81 0.29 5.57
CA ASP A 195 20.36 -0.72 6.49
C ASP A 195 21.36 -0.19 7.54
N ALA A 196 21.69 1.11 7.56
CA ALA A 196 22.58 1.65 8.60
C ALA A 196 22.00 1.51 10.02
N SER A 197 20.68 1.35 10.17
CA SER A 197 20.00 1.13 11.45
C SER A 197 19.82 -0.35 11.83
N LEU A 198 20.08 -1.29 10.91
CA LEU A 198 19.97 -2.74 11.14
C LEU A 198 21.30 -3.38 11.60
N GLN A 199 22.38 -2.60 11.70
CA GLN A 199 23.55 -3.05 12.45
C GLN A 199 23.13 -3.26 13.91
N LEU A 200 23.07 -4.55 14.28
CA LEU A 200 23.15 -5.08 15.63
C LEU A 200 23.33 -3.96 16.68
N LYS A 201 22.24 -3.58 17.35
CA LYS A 201 22.33 -3.19 18.76
C LYS A 201 22.85 -4.43 19.50
N ASP A 202 24.14 -4.67 19.34
CA ASP A 202 24.88 -5.65 20.10
C ASP A 202 24.62 -5.34 21.56
N THR A 203 24.14 -6.37 22.23
CA THR A 203 23.37 -6.32 23.45
C THR A 203 24.26 -6.10 24.67
N THR A 204 25.30 -5.26 24.55
CA THR A 204 26.39 -5.21 25.52
C THR A 204 27.11 -3.87 25.64
N ASP A 205 26.49 -2.72 25.37
CA ASP A 205 27.10 -1.44 25.79
C ASP A 205 26.17 -0.51 26.59
N SER A 206 26.58 -0.32 27.85
CA SER A 206 26.25 0.74 28.80
C SER A 206 24.80 0.93 29.24
N LEU A 207 24.44 0.08 30.21
CA LEU A 207 23.42 0.31 31.25
C LEU A 207 23.79 1.45 32.23
N ILE A 208 24.52 2.48 31.77
CA ILE A 208 25.06 3.59 32.57
C ILE A 208 25.17 4.82 31.66
N ASP A 209 24.09 5.59 31.46
CA ASP A 209 24.23 7.07 31.36
C ASP A 209 22.95 7.93 31.38
N THR A 210 21.76 7.42 31.69
CA THR A 210 20.55 8.27 31.81
C THR A 210 19.90 8.15 33.18
N LEU A 211 20.67 8.54 34.20
CA LEU A 211 20.19 8.83 35.55
C LEU A 211 20.59 10.26 35.96
N SER A 212 20.24 11.24 35.13
CA SER A 212 20.06 12.65 35.48
C SER A 212 19.44 13.32 34.26
N THR A 213 18.19 13.76 34.26
CA THR A 213 17.82 15.06 34.80
C THR A 213 16.29 15.07 34.95
N VAL A 214 15.79 14.89 36.17
CA VAL A 214 14.39 15.19 36.49
C VAL A 214 14.32 16.69 36.74
N VAL A 215 13.76 17.44 35.80
CA VAL A 215 13.40 18.84 36.00
C VAL A 215 12.11 18.86 36.82
N THR A 216 12.23 18.95 38.15
CA THR A 216 11.12 19.35 39.01
C THR A 216 10.93 20.86 38.94
N GLU A 217 9.73 21.29 38.60
CA GLU A 217 9.26 22.67 38.74
C GLU A 217 9.26 23.09 40.23
N SER A 218 10.38 23.60 40.70
CA SER A 218 10.42 24.51 41.84
C SER A 218 11.61 25.43 41.68
N GLY A 219 11.32 26.68 41.33
CA GLY A 219 12.33 27.70 41.07
C GLY A 219 13.24 27.94 42.27
N GLU A 220 14.53 27.65 42.09
CA GLU A 220 15.64 28.31 42.76
C GLU A 220 16.81 28.35 41.75
N GLU A 221 17.16 29.56 41.31
CA GLU A 221 18.34 29.81 40.47
C GLU A 221 19.61 29.53 41.27
N LEU A 222 20.44 28.63 40.77
CA LEU A 222 21.80 28.45 41.26
C LEU A 222 22.77 28.76 40.11
N GLN A 223 23.39 29.93 40.20
CA GLN A 223 24.47 30.34 39.31
C GLN A 223 25.68 29.41 39.49
N THR A 224 26.21 28.89 38.39
CA THR A 224 27.60 28.45 38.34
C THR A 224 28.21 28.86 36.99
N GLU A 225 29.27 29.66 37.09
CA GLU A 225 30.05 30.19 35.98
C GLU A 225 30.99 29.13 35.38
N ALA A 226 31.32 29.38 34.10
CA ALA A 226 32.52 28.97 33.36
C ALA A 226 32.58 27.55 32.78
N GLY A 227 32.42 27.47 31.45
CA GLY A 227 32.78 26.32 30.63
C GLY A 227 32.34 26.47 29.18
N ASP A 228 33.17 27.11 28.37
CA ASP A 228 33.06 27.18 26.91
C ASP A 228 33.18 25.77 26.29
N THR A 229 32.15 25.32 25.57
CA THR A 229 32.26 24.25 24.57
C THR A 229 31.19 24.44 23.49
N VAL A 230 31.61 24.98 22.36
CA VAL A 230 30.89 24.92 21.08
C VAL A 230 31.11 23.54 20.47
N ILE A 231 30.10 22.67 20.54
CA ILE A 231 29.89 21.47 19.70
C ILE A 231 28.35 21.32 19.69
N GLY A 232 27.63 21.79 18.69
CA GLY A 232 27.53 21.20 17.36
C GLY A 232 26.08 20.71 17.25
N ASP A 233 25.31 21.28 16.32
CA ASP A 233 23.96 20.81 15.99
C ASP A 233 24.02 19.30 15.70
N THR A 234 23.63 18.48 16.67
CA THR A 234 23.20 17.12 16.40
C THR A 234 21.77 17.21 15.90
N GLU A 235 21.65 17.43 14.59
CA GLU A 235 20.57 16.79 13.83
C GLU A 235 20.67 15.30 14.17
N GLU A 236 19.88 14.84 15.14
CA GLU A 236 19.61 13.42 15.30
C GLU A 236 18.59 13.05 14.22
N PRO A 237 18.95 12.27 13.18
CA PRO A 237 17.97 11.63 12.33
C PRO A 237 17.41 10.44 13.14
N GLY A 238 16.53 10.78 14.07
CA GLY A 238 15.88 9.84 14.97
C GLY A 238 14.63 9.24 14.34
N GLY A 239 14.79 8.52 13.22
CA GLY A 239 13.79 7.57 12.75
C GLY A 239 13.89 6.28 13.56
N ILE A 240 13.21 6.20 14.70
CA ILE A 240 12.77 4.95 15.36
C ILE A 240 11.66 5.34 16.35
N ILE A 241 10.49 4.74 16.17
CA ILE A 241 9.36 4.94 17.08
C ILE A 241 9.69 4.27 18.43
N GLY A 242 9.94 5.07 19.45
CA GLY A 242 9.91 4.63 20.84
C GLY A 242 8.49 4.75 21.36
N TYR A 243 7.73 3.66 21.41
CA TYR A 243 6.48 3.62 22.17
C TYR A 243 6.82 3.39 23.64
N GLU A 244 6.59 4.40 24.48
CA GLU A 244 6.52 4.21 25.92
C GLU A 244 5.04 3.99 26.27
N GLU A 245 4.70 2.87 26.91
CA GLU A 245 3.32 2.40 27.13
C GLU A 245 2.41 3.37 27.93
N ASP A 246 2.96 4.46 28.45
CA ASP A 246 2.26 5.47 29.27
C ASP A 246 2.32 6.90 28.70
N SER A 247 2.83 7.13 27.48
CA SER A 247 3.07 8.50 26.97
C SER A 247 1.93 9.13 26.17
N LEU A 248 0.82 8.41 25.94
CA LEU A 248 -0.34 8.91 25.19
C LEU A 248 -1.58 8.84 26.07
N ASP A 249 -2.17 9.99 26.39
CA ASP A 249 -3.39 10.08 27.18
C ASP A 249 -4.66 10.31 26.31
N GLU A 250 -5.85 10.23 26.93
CA GLU A 250 -7.14 10.43 26.23
C GLU A 250 -7.34 11.86 25.67
N THR A 251 -6.42 12.79 25.96
CA THR A 251 -6.44 14.18 25.46
C THR A 251 -5.49 14.43 24.29
N ASP A 252 -4.61 13.47 23.98
CA ASP A 252 -3.68 13.56 22.86
C ASP A 252 -4.37 13.29 21.51
N TYR A 253 -4.75 14.38 20.85
CA TYR A 253 -5.15 14.38 19.44
C TYR A 253 -3.93 14.67 18.57
N GLY A 254 -3.15 13.63 18.28
CA GLY A 254 -2.03 13.67 17.33
C GLY A 254 -2.37 12.97 16.02
N VAL A 255 -1.92 13.52 14.89
CA VAL A 255 -1.77 12.73 13.66
C VAL A 255 -0.44 12.01 13.81
N VAL A 256 -0.46 10.67 13.92
CA VAL A 256 0.76 9.88 13.76
C VAL A 256 1.18 10.04 12.30
N TYR A 257 2.23 10.81 12.07
CA TYR A 257 2.87 10.91 10.77
C TYR A 257 4.13 10.05 10.81
N ASP A 258 4.25 9.17 9.83
CA ASP A 258 5.48 8.44 9.57
C ASP A 258 6.43 9.38 8.85
N ASN A 259 7.56 9.71 9.46
CA ASN A 259 8.62 10.48 8.81
C ASN A 259 9.44 9.51 7.97
N VAL A 260 9.00 9.28 6.74
CA VAL A 260 9.84 8.59 5.74
C VAL A 260 10.83 9.63 5.21
N GLU A 261 12.12 9.42 5.46
CA GLU A 261 13.17 10.21 4.82
C GLU A 261 12.98 10.12 3.30
N THR A 262 12.94 11.27 2.64
CA THR A 262 12.52 11.37 1.23
C THR A 262 13.66 11.15 0.25
N ASP A 263 14.90 11.04 0.75
CA ASP A 263 16.08 10.94 -0.07
C ASP A 263 16.17 9.55 -0.72
N GLY A 264 15.95 9.50 -2.03
CA GLY A 264 16.09 8.34 -2.90
C GLY A 264 14.94 7.34 -2.83
N HIS A 265 13.73 7.81 -2.51
CA HIS A 265 12.51 7.00 -2.52
C HIS A 265 11.54 7.47 -3.62
N LEU A 266 10.93 6.49 -4.29
CA LEU A 266 9.82 6.71 -5.20
C LEU A 266 8.52 6.74 -4.39
N PHE A 267 7.96 7.93 -4.21
CA PHE A 267 6.64 8.11 -3.64
C PHE A 267 5.56 7.90 -4.70
N MET A 268 4.58 7.04 -4.45
CA MET A 268 3.47 6.80 -5.38
C MET A 268 2.12 6.78 -4.69
N VAL A 269 1.17 7.51 -5.27
CA VAL A 269 -0.26 7.40 -4.98
C VAL A 269 -0.90 6.63 -6.13
N PHE A 270 -1.56 5.53 -5.82
CA PHE A 270 -2.17 4.65 -6.80
C PHE A 270 -3.57 4.21 -6.40
N GLU A 271 -4.34 3.85 -7.42
CA GLU A 271 -5.59 3.12 -7.27
C GLU A 271 -5.29 1.67 -6.94
N ALA A 272 -5.89 1.18 -5.86
CA ALA A 272 -5.73 -0.16 -5.35
C ALA A 272 -7.04 -0.94 -5.46
N LEU A 273 -6.92 -2.21 -5.84
CA LEU A 273 -8.01 -3.18 -5.72
C LEU A 273 -8.22 -3.55 -4.24
N PRO A 274 -9.47 -3.75 -3.79
CA PRO A 274 -9.72 -4.26 -2.46
C PRO A 274 -9.14 -5.68 -2.33
N GLN A 275 -8.49 -5.94 -1.20
CA GLN A 275 -8.03 -7.27 -0.83
C GLN A 275 -9.22 -8.16 -0.48
N ASP A 276 -9.28 -9.32 -1.12
CA ASP A 276 -10.29 -10.32 -0.84
C ASP A 276 -10.11 -10.90 0.57
N VAL A 277 -11.24 -11.20 1.24
CA VAL A 277 -11.22 -11.97 2.48
C VAL A 277 -10.88 -13.42 2.13
N ASP A 278 -9.81 -13.93 2.74
CA ASP A 278 -9.28 -15.28 2.52
C ASP A 278 -10.29 -16.36 2.97
N GLU A 279 -10.15 -17.56 2.41
CA GLU A 279 -10.96 -18.74 2.74
C GLU A 279 -10.65 -19.30 4.13
N LYS A 280 -9.45 -19.05 4.64
CA LYS A 280 -9.01 -19.55 5.93
C LYS A 280 -9.78 -18.84 7.05
N VAL A 281 -10.65 -19.56 7.75
CA VAL A 281 -11.46 -19.03 8.86
C VAL A 281 -10.62 -18.36 9.94
N ASP A 282 -9.39 -18.85 10.16
CA ASP A 282 -8.47 -18.30 11.15
C ASP A 282 -8.06 -16.84 10.85
N THR A 283 -8.15 -16.39 9.59
CA THR A 283 -7.86 -15.01 9.18
C THR A 283 -9.09 -14.10 9.20
N TRP A 284 -10.28 -14.61 9.52
CA TRP A 284 -11.51 -13.80 9.53
C TRP A 284 -11.61 -12.85 10.74
N ASP A 285 -10.78 -13.11 11.76
CA ASP A 285 -10.57 -12.20 12.87
C ASP A 285 -9.52 -11.12 12.57
N ASP A 286 -8.84 -11.20 11.42
CA ASP A 286 -7.97 -10.13 10.97
C ASP A 286 -8.80 -8.90 10.61
N GLN A 287 -8.18 -7.74 10.80
CA GLN A 287 -8.80 -6.46 10.48
C GLN A 287 -8.98 -6.37 8.96
N ILE A 288 -10.15 -5.92 8.51
CA ILE A 288 -10.36 -5.64 7.08
C ILE A 288 -9.46 -4.43 6.74
N PRO A 289 -8.34 -4.62 6.01
CA PRO A 289 -7.29 -3.61 5.95
C PRO A 289 -7.67 -2.43 5.04
N ASP A 290 -8.58 -2.67 4.11
CA ASP A 290 -8.73 -1.87 2.91
C ASP A 290 -9.79 -0.76 3.02
N TRP A 291 -10.76 -0.96 3.91
CA TRP A 291 -11.97 -0.14 3.94
C TRP A 291 -12.01 0.75 5.18
N PRO A 292 -12.16 2.08 5.01
CA PRO A 292 -12.45 2.95 6.12
C PRO A 292 -13.72 2.48 6.87
N PRO A 293 -13.78 2.58 8.21
CA PRO A 293 -14.91 2.05 8.99
C PRO A 293 -16.29 2.55 8.55
N TYR A 294 -16.37 3.78 8.00
CA TYR A 294 -17.62 4.36 7.51
C TYR A 294 -18.09 3.79 6.16
N MET A 295 -17.21 3.13 5.39
CA MET A 295 -17.55 2.49 4.11
C MET A 295 -18.04 1.05 4.29
N LEU A 296 -17.61 0.37 5.34
CA LEU A 296 -18.00 -1.03 5.63
C LEU A 296 -19.51 -1.27 5.61
N PRO A 297 -20.38 -0.39 6.17
CA PRO A 297 -21.83 -0.59 6.09
C PRO A 297 -22.36 -0.63 4.65
N VAL A 298 -21.73 0.08 3.71
CA VAL A 298 -22.15 0.08 2.29
C VAL A 298 -21.84 -1.26 1.64
N VAL A 299 -20.68 -1.85 1.98
CA VAL A 299 -20.31 -3.21 1.55
C VAL A 299 -21.27 -4.24 2.16
N GLU A 300 -21.62 -4.11 3.44
CA GLU A 300 -22.64 -4.96 4.09
C GLU A 300 -23.98 -4.88 3.35
N TYR A 301 -24.46 -3.68 3.01
CA TYR A 301 -25.72 -3.52 2.28
C TYR A 301 -25.69 -4.19 0.90
N ALA A 302 -24.56 -4.08 0.19
CA ALA A 302 -24.36 -4.70 -1.10
C ALA A 302 -24.26 -6.23 -1.02
N THR A 303 -23.72 -6.75 0.08
CA THR A 303 -23.66 -8.20 0.36
C THR A 303 -25.06 -8.73 0.68
N LEU A 304 -25.80 -8.04 1.55
CA LEU A 304 -27.17 -8.41 1.90
C LEU A 304 -28.12 -8.37 0.69
N GLU A 305 -28.00 -7.36 -0.19
CA GLU A 305 -28.74 -7.31 -1.45
C GLU A 305 -28.51 -8.57 -2.30
N ARG A 306 -27.25 -9.03 -2.41
CA ARG A 306 -26.91 -10.26 -3.16
C ARG A 306 -27.52 -11.49 -2.53
N CYS A 307 -27.38 -11.64 -1.21
CA CYS A 307 -28.02 -12.74 -0.48
C CYS A 307 -29.53 -12.77 -0.73
N PHE A 308 -30.24 -11.64 -0.54
CA PHE A 308 -31.69 -11.61 -0.80
C PHE A 308 -32.08 -11.69 -2.29
N SER A 309 -31.11 -11.61 -3.21
CA SER A 309 -31.33 -11.77 -4.65
C SER A 309 -30.95 -13.15 -5.19
N ALA A 310 -30.20 -13.95 -4.43
CA ALA A 310 -29.82 -15.30 -4.84
C ALA A 310 -31.04 -16.23 -4.82
N ASP A 311 -31.04 -17.21 -5.73
CA ASP A 311 -32.14 -18.17 -5.91
C ASP A 311 -32.08 -19.28 -4.85
N SER A 312 -32.21 -18.88 -3.58
CA SER A 312 -32.23 -19.75 -2.41
C SER A 312 -33.51 -19.54 -1.58
N ASP A 313 -33.72 -20.36 -0.55
CA ASP A 313 -34.88 -20.24 0.37
C ASP A 313 -34.89 -18.89 1.13
N GLY A 314 -33.78 -18.16 1.11
CA GLY A 314 -33.66 -16.81 1.67
C GLY A 314 -34.12 -15.69 0.74
N PHE A 315 -34.62 -15.98 -0.47
CA PHE A 315 -35.04 -14.97 -1.45
C PHE A 315 -36.26 -14.17 -0.98
N ILE A 316 -36.08 -12.85 -0.77
CA ILE A 316 -37.15 -11.94 -0.34
C ILE A 316 -37.04 -10.63 -1.14
N PRO A 317 -37.88 -10.42 -2.19
CA PRO A 317 -37.77 -9.27 -3.08
C PRO A 317 -37.82 -7.90 -2.38
N SER A 318 -38.70 -7.75 -1.39
CA SER A 318 -38.86 -6.49 -0.67
C SER A 318 -37.64 -6.12 0.17
N LEU A 319 -36.91 -7.11 0.70
CA LEU A 319 -35.68 -6.88 1.44
C LEU A 319 -34.52 -6.61 0.49
N ARG A 320 -34.44 -7.34 -0.64
CA ARG A 320 -33.49 -7.04 -1.71
C ARG A 320 -33.59 -5.57 -2.15
N ASP A 321 -34.79 -5.12 -2.50
CA ASP A 321 -35.02 -3.75 -2.97
C ASP A 321 -34.71 -2.70 -1.89
N TYR A 322 -34.95 -3.03 -0.61
CA TYR A 322 -34.58 -2.20 0.53
C TYR A 322 -33.06 -2.03 0.67
N TRP A 323 -32.30 -3.13 0.61
CA TRP A 323 -30.84 -3.09 0.72
C TRP A 323 -30.19 -2.45 -0.50
N GLN A 324 -30.75 -2.67 -1.69
CA GLN A 324 -30.34 -1.99 -2.92
C GLN A 324 -30.47 -0.46 -2.79
N MET A 325 -31.58 0.04 -2.23
CA MET A 325 -31.76 1.46 -1.97
C MET A 325 -30.72 2.00 -0.97
N ARG A 326 -30.40 1.25 0.08
CA ARG A 326 -29.38 1.64 1.07
C ARG A 326 -27.98 1.65 0.46
N LYS A 327 -27.67 0.66 -0.40
CA LYS A 327 -26.45 0.63 -1.20
C LYS A 327 -26.34 1.87 -2.09
N SER A 328 -27.39 2.22 -2.82
CA SER A 328 -27.37 3.39 -3.72
C SER A 328 -27.18 4.70 -2.95
N VAL A 329 -27.89 4.89 -1.85
CA VAL A 329 -27.73 6.08 -0.98
C VAL A 329 -26.32 6.13 -0.39
N GLY A 330 -25.76 4.99 0.03
CA GLY A 330 -24.39 4.88 0.51
C GLY A 330 -23.35 5.28 -0.55
N LEU A 331 -23.49 4.76 -1.76
CA LEU A 331 -22.64 5.11 -2.90
C LEU A 331 -22.70 6.60 -3.25
N ASP A 332 -23.90 7.18 -3.30
CA ASP A 332 -24.07 8.61 -3.58
C ASP A 332 -23.44 9.47 -2.47
N THR A 333 -23.55 9.03 -1.22
CA THR A 333 -22.91 9.70 -0.07
C THR A 333 -21.38 9.62 -0.17
N ILE A 334 -20.81 8.47 -0.56
CA ILE A 334 -19.36 8.31 -0.76
C ILE A 334 -18.88 9.20 -1.91
N LYS A 335 -19.59 9.22 -3.03
CA LYS A 335 -19.26 10.10 -4.17
C LYS A 335 -19.32 11.57 -3.78
N LEU A 336 -20.36 11.96 -3.04
CA LEU A 336 -20.48 13.31 -2.50
C LEU A 336 -19.33 13.64 -1.55
N PHE A 337 -18.95 12.71 -0.66
CA PHE A 337 -17.82 12.89 0.26
C PHE A 337 -16.51 13.07 -0.51
N LYS A 338 -16.21 12.23 -1.50
CA LYS A 338 -15.02 12.38 -2.36
C LYS A 338 -15.03 13.74 -3.09
N HIS A 339 -16.17 14.13 -3.65
CA HIS A 339 -16.32 15.43 -4.31
C HIS A 339 -16.12 16.62 -3.35
N LEU A 340 -16.66 16.52 -2.14
CA LEU A 340 -16.48 17.53 -1.11
C LEU A 340 -15.03 17.57 -0.63
N LYS A 341 -14.33 16.44 -0.52
CA LYS A 341 -12.90 16.38 -0.16
C LYS A 341 -12.03 17.08 -1.21
N LEU A 342 -12.34 16.89 -2.50
CA LEU A 342 -11.66 17.62 -3.58
C LEU A 342 -11.90 19.12 -3.45
N LYS A 343 -13.15 19.52 -3.21
CA LYS A 343 -13.49 20.92 -2.97
C LYS A 343 -12.84 21.48 -1.71
N ASP A 344 -12.76 20.72 -0.63
CA ASP A 344 -12.21 21.17 0.65
C ASP A 344 -10.69 21.42 0.54
N ARG A 345 -10.00 20.62 -0.29
CA ARG A 345 -8.63 20.91 -0.72
C ARG A 345 -8.50 22.23 -1.48
N ASP A 346 -9.52 22.59 -2.27
CA ASP A 346 -9.61 23.90 -2.94
C ASP A 346 -10.10 25.03 -2.00
N PHE A 347 -10.82 24.71 -0.91
CA PHE A 347 -11.38 25.66 0.06
C PHE A 347 -10.35 26.09 1.12
N ARG A 348 -9.17 26.51 0.68
CA ARG A 348 -8.53 27.68 1.31
C ARG A 348 -8.97 28.90 0.51
N LEU A 349 -10.06 29.55 0.97
CA LEU A 349 -10.69 30.83 0.53
C LEU A 349 -12.12 30.69 -0.04
N GLY A 350 -13.11 30.37 0.79
CA GLY A 350 -14.52 30.60 0.41
C GLY A 350 -15.54 30.12 1.42
N GLY A 351 -16.42 31.01 1.86
CA GLY A 351 -17.39 30.77 2.94
C GLY A 351 -18.44 29.68 2.66
N VAL A 352 -18.84 29.02 3.75
CA VAL A 352 -19.77 27.87 3.81
C VAL A 352 -21.21 28.27 3.44
N SER A 353 -21.84 27.51 2.53
CA SER A 353 -23.29 27.54 2.31
C SER A 353 -23.95 26.31 2.94
N LYS A 354 -25.10 26.50 3.61
CA LYS A 354 -25.83 25.43 4.32
C LYS A 354 -26.69 24.61 3.36
N SER A 355 -26.62 23.29 3.42
CA SER A 355 -27.49 22.37 2.67
C SER A 355 -28.80 22.07 3.40
N GLY A 356 -29.89 21.92 2.65
CA GLY A 356 -31.22 21.56 3.15
C GLY A 356 -31.37 20.05 3.36
N ARG A 357 -32.03 19.63 4.44
CA ARG A 357 -32.29 18.21 4.76
C ARG A 357 -33.50 17.68 3.98
N GLY A 358 -33.31 16.58 3.26
CA GLY A 358 -34.40 15.83 2.62
C GLY A 358 -35.14 14.91 3.62
N GLN A 359 -36.44 14.72 3.40
CA GLN A 359 -37.24 13.73 4.15
C GLN A 359 -37.12 12.36 3.49
N HIS A 360 -36.58 11.37 4.20
CA HIS A 360 -36.48 9.98 3.74
C HIS A 360 -37.49 9.05 4.44
N PRO A 361 -37.94 7.98 3.78
CA PRO A 361 -38.85 6.98 4.35
C PRO A 361 -38.20 6.21 5.52
N ARG A 362 -39.00 5.78 6.49
CA ARG A 362 -38.57 5.12 7.73
C ARG A 362 -38.89 3.63 7.73
N LEU A 363 -38.08 2.86 8.47
CA LEU A 363 -38.34 1.44 8.75
C LEU A 363 -39.61 1.23 9.59
N PRO A 364 -40.32 0.10 9.42
CA PRO A 364 -41.39 -0.33 10.32
C PRO A 364 -40.92 -0.53 11.76
N SER A 365 -41.82 -0.35 12.74
CA SER A 365 -41.53 -0.27 14.18
C SER A 365 -40.91 -1.52 14.83
N GLY A 366 -40.77 -2.63 14.10
CA GLY A 366 -40.19 -3.88 14.58
C GLY A 366 -38.69 -4.05 14.29
N TYR A 367 -38.09 -3.12 13.55
CA TYR A 367 -36.64 -3.13 13.30
C TYR A 367 -35.93 -2.25 14.33
N PRO A 368 -34.72 -2.63 14.78
CA PRO A 368 -33.93 -1.80 15.67
C PRO A 368 -33.72 -0.42 15.01
N ALA A 369 -34.03 0.64 15.76
CA ALA A 369 -33.68 1.99 15.35
C ALA A 369 -32.16 2.05 15.17
N GLN A 370 -31.71 2.63 14.05
CA GLN A 370 -30.29 2.74 13.75
C GLN A 370 -29.59 3.53 14.86
N TRP A 371 -28.34 3.16 15.14
CA TRP A 371 -27.40 3.77 16.08
C TRP A 371 -27.45 5.31 16.13
N PRO A 372 -27.03 5.94 17.25
CA PRO A 372 -27.03 7.39 17.45
C PRO A 372 -26.33 8.19 16.36
#